data_AF-A0A3N5K6L9-F1
#
_entry.id   AF-A0A3N5K6L9-F1
#
_cell.length_a   1.000
_cell.length_b   1.000
_cell.length_c   1.000
_cell.angle_alpha   90.00
_cell.angle_beta   90.00
_cell.angle_gamma   90.00
#
_symmetry.space_group_name_H-M   'P 1'
#
loop_
_entity.id
_entity.type
_entity.pdbx_description
1 polymer ?
#
loop_
_entity_poly.entity_id
_entity_poly.type
_entity_poly.pdbx_seq_one_letter_code
_entity_poly.pdbx_strand_id
1 'polypeptide(L)'
;MADVRTCRACGSTDLQPAGPPTRRAVCGHCGRCWEGEGDGPEVDVLACPGCARRGVCEARPTWLSESLTRRYVLDDGGEVLIRPLVYGDRFELAAGFTELSLRSRELRFFRAPEALGPDELEYLTNIDYANHFALAGLLHRGPVPKGIAVGRYLRDPADPAIAEVAVTVMDEHQRRGIGTLLTRALGEIASERGIRAFVSYVQWTNDLAVDALIREGARVTAAEPGIARIEIDLPVPAADAADSFVRRLLGALGR
;
A
#
# COMPACT_ATOMS: atom_id res chain seq x y z
N MET A 1 24.07 -35.32 -13.01
CA MET A 1 24.03 -34.23 -12.00
C MET A 1 23.10 -33.18 -12.56
N ALA A 2 21.96 -32.90 -11.91
CA ALA A 2 21.07 -31.83 -12.36
C ALA A 2 21.81 -30.50 -12.22
N ASP A 3 21.80 -29.68 -13.26
CA ASP A 3 22.42 -28.36 -13.26
C ASP A 3 21.72 -27.51 -12.19
N VAL A 4 22.44 -27.12 -11.14
CA VAL A 4 21.86 -26.36 -10.03
C VAL A 4 21.73 -24.91 -10.49
N ARG A 5 20.52 -24.53 -10.89
CA ARG A 5 20.22 -23.15 -11.30
C ARG A 5 20.36 -22.20 -10.12
N THR A 6 20.98 -21.05 -10.37
CA THR A 6 21.17 -19.97 -9.40
C THR A 6 20.40 -18.74 -9.83
N CYS A 7 19.86 -18.01 -8.85
CA CYS A 7 19.22 -16.73 -9.07
C CYS A 7 20.24 -15.73 -9.64
N ARG A 8 19.96 -15.18 -10.82
CA ARG A 8 20.87 -14.27 -11.52
C ARG A 8 21.08 -12.94 -10.78
N ALA A 9 20.19 -12.60 -9.85
CA ALA A 9 20.29 -11.37 -9.06
C ALA A 9 21.05 -11.52 -7.75
N CYS A 10 20.97 -12.67 -7.06
CA CYS A 10 21.56 -12.83 -5.72
C CYS A 10 22.42 -14.10 -5.54
N GLY A 11 22.57 -14.91 -6.59
CA GLY A 11 23.37 -16.14 -6.57
C GLY A 11 22.76 -17.31 -5.77
N SER A 12 21.60 -17.13 -5.13
CA SER A 12 20.94 -18.18 -4.36
C SER A 12 20.47 -19.34 -5.24
N THR A 13 20.60 -20.56 -4.75
CA THR A 13 20.10 -21.79 -5.40
C THR A 13 18.63 -22.09 -5.06
N ASP A 14 17.99 -21.27 -4.21
CA ASP A 14 16.59 -21.45 -3.78
C ASP A 14 15.62 -20.90 -4.83
N LEU A 15 15.58 -21.51 -6.01
CA LEU A 15 14.60 -21.21 -7.06
C LEU A 15 13.42 -22.17 -6.95
N GLN A 16 12.23 -21.62 -6.71
CA GLN A 16 10.99 -22.36 -6.47
C GLN A 16 9.99 -22.12 -7.61
N PRO A 17 9.27 -23.16 -8.11
CA PRO A 17 8.26 -22.99 -9.15
C PRO A 17 7.17 -21.99 -8.75
N ALA A 18 6.79 -21.07 -9.65
CA ALA A 18 5.83 -20.00 -9.38
C ALA A 18 4.90 -19.73 -10.59
N GLY A 19 3.76 -19.07 -10.33
CA GLY A 19 2.80 -18.58 -11.33
C GLY A 19 1.90 -19.65 -11.97
N PRO A 20 0.67 -19.31 -12.39
CA PRO A 20 -0.09 -20.07 -13.39
C PRO A 20 -0.01 -19.40 -14.79
N PRO A 21 -0.04 -20.12 -15.94
CA PRO A 21 0.29 -21.52 -16.20
C PRO A 21 1.71 -21.71 -16.80
N THR A 22 2.52 -20.66 -16.90
CA THR A 22 3.88 -20.71 -17.48
C THR A 22 4.91 -21.20 -16.46
N ARG A 23 6.02 -21.77 -16.95
CA ARG A 23 7.11 -22.25 -16.10
C ARG A 23 7.94 -21.07 -15.58
N ARG A 24 7.52 -20.42 -14.50
CA ARG A 24 8.34 -19.41 -13.79
C ARG A 24 9.03 -20.00 -12.58
N ALA A 25 10.08 -19.32 -12.11
CA ALA A 25 10.71 -19.60 -10.82
C ALA A 25 10.88 -18.32 -10.00
N VAL A 26 10.53 -18.35 -8.72
CA VAL A 26 10.84 -17.29 -7.75
C VAL A 26 12.03 -17.69 -6.90
N CYS A 27 12.92 -16.74 -6.64
CA CYS A 27 13.98 -16.93 -5.67
C CYS A 27 13.45 -16.79 -4.23
N GLY A 28 13.52 -17.85 -3.44
CA GLY A 28 13.20 -17.84 -2.01
C GLY A 28 14.11 -16.94 -1.16
N HIS A 29 15.27 -16.54 -1.68
CA HIS A 29 16.16 -15.59 -1.02
C HIS A 29 15.84 -14.11 -1.31
N CYS A 30 15.62 -13.72 -2.56
CA CYS A 30 15.45 -12.30 -2.93
C CYS A 30 14.07 -11.95 -3.51
N GLY A 31 13.14 -12.90 -3.61
CA GLY A 31 11.79 -12.66 -4.12
C GLY A 31 11.70 -12.41 -5.63
N ARG A 32 12.80 -12.23 -6.36
CA ARG A 32 12.75 -12.01 -7.81
C ARG A 32 12.24 -13.24 -8.56
N CYS A 33 11.37 -13.01 -9.52
CA CYS A 33 10.74 -14.05 -10.34
C CYS A 33 11.33 -14.02 -11.76
N TRP A 34 11.41 -15.18 -12.41
CA TRP A 34 12.07 -15.34 -13.71
C TRP A 34 11.19 -16.23 -14.59
N GLU A 35 11.10 -15.91 -15.89
CA GLU A 35 10.51 -16.83 -16.88
C GLU A 35 11.43 -18.04 -17.09
N GLY A 36 10.90 -19.10 -17.72
CA GLY A 36 11.69 -20.25 -18.13
C GLY A 36 12.40 -20.95 -16.98
N GLU A 37 11.71 -21.15 -15.85
CA GLU A 37 12.21 -21.83 -14.66
C GLU A 37 13.46 -21.19 -14.01
N GLY A 38 13.78 -19.93 -14.32
CA GLY A 38 14.98 -19.24 -13.80
C GLY A 38 15.91 -18.70 -14.88
N ASP A 39 15.82 -19.20 -16.11
CA ASP A 39 16.78 -18.94 -17.18
C ASP A 39 16.35 -17.78 -18.11
N GLY A 40 15.08 -17.42 -18.07
CA GLY A 40 14.47 -16.36 -18.86
C GLY A 40 14.69 -14.95 -18.30
N PRO A 41 14.06 -13.94 -18.90
CA PRO A 41 14.04 -12.58 -18.34
C PRO A 41 13.40 -12.56 -16.95
N GLU A 42 13.82 -11.59 -16.14
CA GLU A 42 13.15 -11.29 -14.88
C GLU A 42 11.69 -10.91 -15.15
N VAL A 43 10.78 -11.53 -14.40
CA VAL A 43 9.37 -11.17 -14.38
C VAL A 43 9.19 -10.10 -13.33
N ASP A 44 9.05 -8.88 -13.82
CA ASP A 44 8.80 -7.70 -13.01
C ASP A 44 7.29 -7.51 -12.79
N VAL A 45 6.67 -8.39 -11.99
CA VAL A 45 5.26 -8.25 -11.61
C VAL A 45 5.12 -8.27 -10.10
N LEU A 46 4.55 -7.19 -9.56
CA LEU A 46 4.31 -7.06 -8.12
C LEU A 46 3.33 -8.10 -7.55
N ALA A 47 2.54 -8.76 -8.41
CA ALA A 47 1.62 -9.81 -8.03
C ALA A 47 1.37 -10.76 -9.21
N CYS A 48 1.24 -12.06 -8.91
CA CYS A 48 0.69 -13.05 -9.83
C CYS A 48 -0.61 -13.60 -9.23
N PRO A 49 -1.79 -13.21 -9.73
CA PRO A 49 -3.06 -13.78 -9.28
C PRO A 49 -3.03 -15.31 -9.38
N GLY A 50 -3.35 -16.00 -8.29
CA GLY A 50 -3.35 -17.47 -8.23
C GLY A 50 -1.98 -18.15 -8.08
N CYS A 51 -0.88 -17.41 -7.91
CA CYS A 51 0.44 -18.00 -7.66
C CYS A 51 0.60 -18.47 -6.20
N ALA A 52 0.86 -19.76 -5.99
CA ALA A 52 1.10 -20.33 -4.66
C ALA A 52 2.40 -19.83 -3.98
N ARG A 53 3.34 -19.25 -4.74
CA ARG A 53 4.60 -18.69 -4.22
C ARG A 53 4.61 -17.16 -4.15
N ARG A 54 3.45 -16.55 -4.33
CA ARG A 54 3.27 -15.10 -4.27
C ARG A 54 3.88 -14.46 -3.03
N GLY A 55 3.69 -15.08 -1.86
CA GLY A 55 4.25 -14.58 -0.60
C GLY A 55 5.78 -14.53 -0.57
N VAL A 56 6.48 -15.30 -1.40
CA VAL A 56 7.94 -15.23 -1.54
C VAL A 56 8.35 -14.04 -2.39
N CYS A 57 7.66 -13.81 -3.52
CA CYS A 57 7.92 -12.66 -4.38
C CYS A 57 7.68 -11.34 -3.64
N GLU A 58 6.57 -11.30 -2.93
CA GLU A 58 6.04 -10.07 -2.33
C GLU A 58 6.58 -9.82 -0.91
N ALA A 59 7.25 -10.80 -0.28
CA ALA A 59 7.93 -10.60 0.99
C ALA A 59 9.32 -9.96 0.85
N ARG A 60 9.89 -9.95 -0.36
CA ARG A 60 11.24 -9.42 -0.59
C ARG A 60 11.33 -8.63 -1.88
N PRO A 61 10.56 -7.55 -2.05
CA PRO A 61 10.65 -6.76 -3.26
C PRO A 61 11.76 -5.73 -3.04
N THR A 62 13.01 -6.19 -2.93
CA THR A 62 14.17 -5.34 -2.61
C THR A 62 14.31 -4.18 -3.60
N TRP A 63 14.07 -4.45 -4.90
CA TRP A 63 14.09 -3.44 -5.95
C TRP A 63 12.92 -2.43 -5.86
N LEU A 64 11.75 -2.89 -5.40
CA LEU A 64 10.57 -2.04 -5.19
C LEU A 64 10.75 -1.12 -3.98
N SER A 65 11.27 -1.67 -2.88
CA SER A 65 11.59 -0.93 -1.66
C SER A 65 12.66 0.14 -1.93
N GLU A 66 13.70 -0.19 -2.68
CA GLU A 66 14.79 0.75 -3.02
C GLU A 66 14.36 1.85 -3.98
N SER A 67 13.49 1.55 -4.97
CA SER A 67 13.11 2.52 -6.00
C SER A 67 11.90 3.40 -5.61
N LEU A 68 11.01 2.87 -4.76
CA LEU A 68 9.68 3.44 -4.51
C LEU A 68 9.47 3.90 -3.07
N THR A 69 10.51 3.85 -2.23
CA THR A 69 10.46 4.49 -0.92
C THR A 69 10.77 5.99 -1.06
N ARG A 70 9.98 6.80 -0.37
CA ARG A 70 10.21 8.24 -0.22
C ARG A 70 10.35 8.60 1.25
N ARG A 71 11.33 9.44 1.53
CA ARG A 71 11.60 9.96 2.87
C ARG A 71 10.95 11.33 3.03
N TYR A 72 10.28 11.52 4.15
CA TYR A 72 9.70 12.77 4.57
C TYR A 72 10.19 13.10 5.98
N VAL A 73 10.47 14.38 6.20
CA VAL A 73 10.76 14.92 7.53
C VAL A 73 9.48 15.57 8.03
N LEU A 74 9.00 15.13 9.18
CA LEU A 74 7.83 15.71 9.85
C LEU A 74 8.21 16.99 10.58
N ASP A 75 7.21 17.78 10.98
CA ASP A 75 7.41 19.05 11.69
C ASP A 75 8.18 18.89 13.02
N ASP A 76 8.08 17.72 13.65
CA ASP A 76 8.81 17.37 14.88
C ASP A 76 10.24 16.85 14.62
N GLY A 77 10.71 16.91 13.37
CA GLY A 77 12.02 16.41 12.94
C GLY A 77 12.09 14.89 12.76
N GLY A 78 11.01 14.16 13.04
CA GLY A 78 10.95 12.71 12.83
C GLY A 78 10.95 12.36 11.34
N GLU A 79 11.70 11.31 10.97
CA GLU A 79 11.71 10.82 9.59
C GLU A 79 10.68 9.70 9.40
N VAL A 80 9.86 9.83 8.36
CA VAL A 80 8.92 8.80 7.91
C VAL A 80 9.24 8.39 6.48
N LEU A 81 9.26 7.09 6.24
CA LEU A 81 9.37 6.48 4.93
C LEU A 81 7.97 6.11 4.45
N ILE A 82 7.61 6.52 3.23
CA ILE A 82 6.38 6.09 2.55
C ILE A 82 6.77 5.18 1.39
N ARG A 83 6.16 4.00 1.30
CA ARG A 83 6.32 3.07 0.18
C ARG A 83 5.04 2.29 -0.08
N PRO A 84 4.89 1.63 -1.25
CA PRO A 84 3.81 0.67 -1.47
C PRO A 84 3.78 -0.40 -0.37
N LEU A 85 2.57 -0.72 0.09
CA LEU A 85 2.33 -1.88 0.94
C LEU A 85 2.45 -3.14 0.08
N VAL A 86 3.16 -4.14 0.58
CA VAL A 86 3.39 -5.41 -0.10
C VAL A 86 2.88 -6.55 0.76
N TYR A 87 2.63 -7.72 0.17
CA TYR A 87 2.06 -8.85 0.92
C TYR A 87 2.96 -9.34 2.05
N GLY A 88 4.29 -9.16 1.95
CA GLY A 88 5.22 -9.39 3.06
C GLY A 88 4.88 -8.63 4.34
N ASP A 89 4.24 -7.47 4.22
CA ASP A 89 3.88 -6.62 5.35
C ASP A 89 2.74 -7.23 6.19
N ARG A 90 2.11 -8.33 5.75
CA ARG A 90 0.98 -8.96 6.42
C ARG A 90 1.19 -9.23 7.90
N PHE A 91 2.37 -9.74 8.29
CA PHE A 91 2.64 -10.03 9.70
C PHE A 91 2.80 -8.77 10.53
N GLU A 92 3.46 -7.75 9.97
CA GLU A 92 3.62 -6.46 10.62
C GLU A 92 2.30 -5.68 10.70
N LEU A 93 1.47 -5.77 9.66
CA LEU A 93 0.12 -5.20 9.63
C LEU A 93 -0.77 -5.86 10.69
N ALA A 94 -0.72 -7.20 10.82
CA ALA A 94 -1.45 -7.93 11.84
C ALA A 94 -1.01 -7.54 13.25
N ALA A 95 0.31 -7.49 13.50
CA ALA A 95 0.86 -7.07 14.78
C ALA A 95 0.49 -5.62 15.11
N GLY A 96 0.70 -4.70 14.18
CA GLY A 96 0.37 -3.28 14.35
C GLY A 96 -1.13 -3.03 14.56
N PHE A 97 -2.00 -3.84 13.95
CA PHE A 97 -3.43 -3.77 14.21
C PHE A 97 -3.76 -4.08 15.69
N THR A 98 -3.09 -5.06 16.29
CA THR A 98 -3.28 -5.39 17.71
C THR A 98 -2.75 -4.33 18.66
N GLU A 99 -1.86 -3.45 18.20
CA GLU A 99 -1.37 -2.28 18.96
C GLU A 99 -2.35 -1.10 18.92
N LEU A 100 -3.31 -1.06 17.97
CA LEU A 100 -4.29 0.02 17.89
C LEU A 100 -5.21 0.03 19.11
N SER A 101 -5.56 1.23 19.59
CA SER A 101 -6.60 1.39 20.59
C SER A 101 -7.97 0.92 20.09
N LEU A 102 -8.86 0.53 21.02
CA LEU A 102 -10.25 0.19 20.68
C LEU A 102 -10.92 1.31 19.88
N ARG A 103 -10.71 2.56 20.30
CA ARG A 103 -11.24 3.75 19.61
C ARG A 103 -10.74 3.83 18.16
N SER A 104 -9.45 3.65 17.92
CA SER A 104 -8.88 3.68 16.57
C SER A 104 -9.43 2.56 15.68
N ARG A 105 -9.70 1.39 16.26
CA ARG A 105 -10.33 0.27 15.55
C ARG A 105 -11.79 0.58 15.20
N GLU A 106 -12.58 1.08 16.16
CA GLU A 106 -13.96 1.52 15.95
C GLU A 106 -14.08 2.55 14.84
N LEU A 107 -13.21 3.56 14.88
CA LEU A 107 -13.21 4.63 13.88
C LEU A 107 -12.88 4.13 12.48
N ARG A 108 -12.02 3.11 12.36
CA ARG A 108 -11.58 2.56 11.07
C ARG A 108 -12.50 1.50 10.50
N PHE A 109 -13.11 0.67 11.34
CA PHE A 109 -13.88 -0.51 10.90
C PHE A 109 -15.37 -0.43 11.24
N PHE A 110 -15.83 0.68 11.84
CA PHE A 110 -17.18 0.83 12.41
C PHE A 110 -17.53 -0.25 13.45
N ARG A 111 -16.50 -0.96 13.93
CA ARG A 111 -16.50 -2.02 14.94
C ARG A 111 -15.11 -2.09 15.56
N ALA A 112 -14.95 -2.78 16.68
CA ALA A 112 -13.65 -2.95 17.34
C ALA A 112 -13.19 -4.42 17.31
N PRO A 113 -12.71 -4.96 16.16
CA PRO A 113 -12.22 -6.34 16.16
C PRO A 113 -10.96 -6.45 17.02
N GLU A 114 -10.80 -7.58 17.71
CA GLU A 114 -9.61 -7.84 18.52
C GLU A 114 -8.37 -8.09 17.65
N ALA A 115 -8.56 -8.71 16.49
CA ALA A 115 -7.53 -9.02 15.50
C ALA A 115 -8.12 -9.00 14.08
N LEU A 116 -7.23 -8.94 13.07
CA LEU A 116 -7.59 -9.16 11.68
C LEU A 116 -7.62 -10.67 11.38
N GLY A 117 -8.73 -11.15 10.82
CA GLY A 117 -8.84 -12.54 10.38
C GLY A 117 -7.96 -12.86 9.16
N PRO A 118 -7.74 -14.15 8.84
CA PRO A 118 -6.95 -14.55 7.66
C PRO A 118 -7.46 -13.93 6.34
N ASP A 119 -8.78 -13.94 6.14
CA ASP A 119 -9.43 -13.41 4.94
C ASP A 119 -9.33 -11.88 4.86
N GLU A 120 -9.44 -11.19 6.01
CA GLU A 120 -9.25 -9.74 6.08
C GLU A 120 -7.79 -9.37 5.78
N LEU A 121 -6.83 -10.09 6.35
CA LEU A 121 -5.43 -9.90 6.02
C LEU A 121 -5.17 -10.20 4.54
N GLU A 122 -5.83 -11.21 3.96
CA GLU A 122 -5.69 -11.53 2.54
C GLU A 122 -6.18 -10.34 1.72
N TYR A 123 -7.42 -9.92 1.95
CA TYR A 123 -8.00 -8.77 1.29
C TYR A 123 -7.15 -7.50 1.42
N LEU A 124 -6.56 -7.26 2.60
CA LEU A 124 -5.82 -6.03 2.89
C LEU A 124 -4.40 -6.01 2.31
N THR A 125 -3.80 -7.16 2.00
CA THR A 125 -2.39 -7.25 1.57
C THR A 125 -2.20 -7.90 0.19
N ASN A 126 -3.14 -8.73 -0.25
CA ASN A 126 -3.25 -9.21 -1.62
C ASN A 126 -4.04 -8.18 -2.43
N ILE A 127 -3.33 -7.19 -2.96
CA ILE A 127 -3.90 -6.08 -3.71
C ILE A 127 -3.41 -6.11 -5.17
N ASP A 128 -4.20 -5.56 -6.10
CA ASP A 128 -3.90 -5.54 -7.54
C ASP A 128 -3.07 -4.32 -7.97
N TYR A 129 -2.86 -3.39 -7.04
CA TYR A 129 -2.20 -2.10 -7.24
C TYR A 129 -2.81 -1.21 -8.32
N ALA A 130 -3.99 -1.52 -8.85
CA ALA A 130 -4.68 -0.74 -9.88
C ALA A 130 -6.00 -0.17 -9.37
N ASN A 131 -6.86 -1.05 -8.83
CA ASN A 131 -8.14 -0.69 -8.25
C ASN A 131 -8.07 -0.74 -6.72
N HIS A 132 -7.25 -1.62 -6.16
CA HIS A 132 -6.92 -1.65 -4.74
C HIS A 132 -5.44 -1.30 -4.58
N PHE A 133 -5.15 -0.14 -3.99
CA PHE A 133 -3.78 0.33 -3.79
C PHE A 133 -3.55 0.76 -2.34
N ALA A 134 -2.39 0.43 -1.77
CA ALA A 134 -2.04 0.80 -0.41
C ALA A 134 -0.59 1.27 -0.27
N LEU A 135 -0.38 2.23 0.63
CA LEU A 135 0.92 2.75 1.06
C LEU A 135 1.11 2.44 2.55
N ALA A 136 2.32 2.03 2.91
CA ALA A 136 2.78 1.90 4.28
C ALA A 136 3.62 3.13 4.66
N GLY A 137 3.39 3.67 5.86
CA GLY A 137 4.23 4.67 6.49
C GLY A 137 5.06 4.04 7.60
N LEU A 138 6.39 4.18 7.51
CA LEU A 138 7.34 3.58 8.43
C LEU A 138 8.18 4.64 9.14
N LEU A 139 8.29 4.57 10.45
CA LEU A 139 9.16 5.43 11.25
C LEU A 139 10.63 5.00 11.08
N HIS A 140 11.49 5.95 10.68
CA HIS A 140 12.91 5.71 10.53
C HIS A 140 13.68 6.23 11.76
N ARG A 141 13.82 5.39 12.79
CA ARG A 141 14.58 5.69 14.03
C ARG A 141 15.69 4.68 14.32
N GLY A 142 16.01 3.79 13.39
CA GLY A 142 16.98 2.72 13.59
C GLY A 142 17.26 1.91 12.31
N PRO A 143 18.00 0.79 12.42
CA PRO A 143 18.40 -0.02 11.27
C PRO A 143 17.22 -0.69 10.56
N VAL A 144 16.12 -0.94 11.28
CA VAL A 144 14.87 -1.49 10.73
C VAL A 144 13.76 -0.46 10.96
N PRO A 145 13.16 0.11 9.90
CA PRO A 145 11.99 0.97 10.03
C PRO A 145 10.79 0.22 10.62
N LYS A 146 10.01 0.87 11.49
CA LYS A 146 8.77 0.31 12.08
C LYS A 146 7.55 0.86 11.35
N GLY A 147 6.62 0.03 10.91
CA GLY A 147 5.33 0.42 10.35
C GLY A 147 4.46 1.13 11.39
N ILE A 148 4.02 2.33 11.06
CA ILE A 148 3.24 3.21 11.96
C ILE A 148 1.94 3.71 11.35
N ALA A 149 1.75 3.53 10.04
CA ALA A 149 0.55 3.96 9.35
C ALA A 149 0.33 3.16 8.07
N VAL A 150 -0.93 3.07 7.65
CA VAL A 150 -1.33 2.53 6.36
C VAL A 150 -2.41 3.41 5.77
N GLY A 151 -2.27 3.75 4.49
CA GLY A 151 -3.30 4.41 3.70
C GLY A 151 -3.64 3.55 2.50
N ARG A 152 -4.90 3.51 2.09
CA ARG A 152 -5.31 2.78 0.88
C ARG A 152 -6.46 3.46 0.18
N TYR A 153 -6.60 3.17 -1.11
CA TYR A 153 -7.84 3.42 -1.83
C TYR A 153 -8.37 2.16 -2.51
N LEU A 154 -9.69 2.15 -2.72
CA LEU A 154 -10.42 1.18 -3.51
C LEU A 154 -11.27 1.89 -4.56
N ARG A 155 -10.97 1.69 -5.84
CA ARG A 155 -11.74 2.26 -6.95
C ARG A 155 -13.17 1.75 -6.92
N ASP A 156 -14.12 2.65 -7.07
CA ASP A 156 -15.54 2.31 -7.12
C ASP A 156 -15.83 1.54 -8.43
N PRO A 157 -16.37 0.31 -8.37
CA PRO A 157 -16.73 -0.45 -9.56
C PRO A 157 -17.86 0.18 -10.39
N ALA A 158 -18.73 0.97 -9.77
CA ALA A 158 -19.84 1.66 -10.42
C ALA A 158 -19.43 3.00 -11.04
N ASP A 159 -18.49 3.71 -10.41
CA ASP A 159 -17.86 4.91 -10.97
C ASP A 159 -16.32 4.84 -10.90
N PRO A 160 -15.66 4.35 -11.96
CA PRO A 160 -14.20 4.23 -12.00
C PRO A 160 -13.44 5.55 -11.84
N ALA A 161 -14.11 6.70 -11.92
CA ALA A 161 -13.51 8.01 -11.66
C ALA A 161 -13.45 8.36 -10.17
N ILE A 162 -13.96 7.51 -9.28
CA ILE A 162 -13.96 7.71 -7.83
C ILE A 162 -13.29 6.52 -7.15
N ALA A 163 -12.66 6.77 -6.00
CA ALA A 163 -12.19 5.70 -5.11
C ALA A 163 -12.49 6.02 -3.64
N GLU A 164 -12.86 4.98 -2.88
CA GLU A 164 -12.94 5.08 -1.43
C GLU A 164 -11.53 5.12 -0.84
N VAL A 165 -11.21 6.11 0.00
CA VAL A 165 -9.91 6.24 0.67
C VAL A 165 -10.06 5.96 2.17
N ALA A 166 -9.11 5.22 2.74
CA ALA A 166 -9.05 4.95 4.17
C ALA A 166 -7.61 5.02 4.68
N VAL A 167 -7.40 5.72 5.79
CA VAL A 167 -6.09 5.89 6.42
C VAL A 167 -6.16 5.51 7.89
N THR A 168 -5.12 4.85 8.38
CA THR A 168 -4.97 4.48 9.79
C THR A 168 -3.55 4.80 10.23
N VAL A 169 -3.42 5.47 11.36
CA VAL A 169 -2.15 5.86 11.97
C VAL A 169 -2.18 5.35 13.41
N MET A 170 -1.10 4.69 13.84
CA MET A 170 -0.92 4.25 15.22
C MET A 170 -1.14 5.42 16.19
N ASP A 171 -1.83 5.15 17.31
CA ASP A 171 -2.31 6.18 18.23
C ASP A 171 -1.20 7.15 18.68
N GLU A 172 -0.01 6.64 19.00
CA GLU A 172 1.18 7.42 19.42
C GLU A 172 1.79 8.30 18.32
N HIS A 173 1.33 8.15 17.07
CA HIS A 173 1.83 8.87 15.91
C HIS A 173 0.78 9.74 15.22
N GLN A 174 -0.43 9.82 15.79
CA GLN A 174 -1.48 10.72 15.32
C GLN A 174 -1.09 12.20 15.55
N ARG A 175 -1.75 13.11 14.83
CA ARG A 175 -1.50 14.57 14.85
C ARG A 175 -0.09 15.02 14.41
N ARG A 176 0.68 14.14 13.76
CA ARG A 176 2.01 14.44 13.20
C ARG A 176 2.01 14.64 11.68
N GLY A 177 0.83 14.84 11.07
CA GLY A 177 0.68 15.02 9.61
C GLY A 177 0.78 13.75 8.76
N ILE A 178 1.08 12.58 9.34
CA ILE A 178 1.27 11.31 8.60
C ILE A 178 0.02 10.89 7.82
N GLY A 179 -1.17 11.10 8.40
CA GLY A 179 -2.42 10.78 7.72
C GLY A 179 -2.61 11.59 6.44
N THR A 180 -2.42 12.92 6.53
CA THR A 180 -2.47 13.84 5.39
C THR A 180 -1.41 13.49 4.34
N LEU A 181 -0.19 13.17 4.78
CA LEU A 181 0.90 12.73 3.90
C LEU A 181 0.49 11.51 3.06
N LEU A 182 -0.08 10.48 3.70
CA LEU A 182 -0.57 9.29 3.01
C LEU A 182 -1.73 9.62 2.05
N THR A 183 -2.70 10.42 2.48
CA THR A 183 -3.83 10.82 1.62
C THR A 183 -3.35 11.53 0.36
N ARG A 184 -2.41 12.47 0.48
CA ARG A 184 -1.83 13.19 -0.67
C ARG A 184 -1.07 12.25 -1.60
N ALA A 185 -0.20 11.41 -1.05
CA ALA A 185 0.57 10.45 -1.84
C ALA A 185 -0.35 9.45 -2.59
N LEU A 186 -1.42 8.99 -1.95
CA LEU A 186 -2.44 8.18 -2.62
C LEU A 186 -3.16 8.96 -3.72
N GLY A 187 -3.48 10.23 -3.46
CA GLY A 187 -4.16 11.11 -4.41
C GLY A 187 -3.39 11.33 -5.69
N GLU A 188 -2.07 11.55 -5.60
CA GLU A 188 -1.20 11.67 -6.78
C GLU A 188 -1.19 10.36 -7.61
N ILE A 189 -1.15 9.21 -6.94
CA ILE A 189 -1.17 7.89 -7.60
C ILE A 189 -2.53 7.62 -8.25
N ALA A 190 -3.60 7.98 -7.57
CA ALA A 190 -4.95 7.79 -8.04
C ALA A 190 -5.28 8.68 -9.24
N SER A 191 -4.84 9.95 -9.23
CA SER A 191 -5.08 10.88 -10.33
C SER A 191 -4.39 10.47 -11.63
N GLU A 192 -3.15 10.00 -11.55
CA GLU A 192 -2.42 9.43 -12.70
C GLU A 192 -3.07 8.14 -13.24
N ARG A 193 -3.99 7.53 -12.47
CA ARG A 193 -4.83 6.40 -12.89
C ARG A 193 -6.26 6.79 -13.24
N GLY A 194 -6.52 8.08 -13.46
CA GLY A 194 -7.81 8.60 -13.91
C GLY A 194 -8.89 8.65 -12.82
N ILE A 195 -8.54 8.47 -11.55
CA ILE A 195 -9.44 8.73 -10.43
C ILE A 195 -9.45 10.25 -10.21
N ARG A 196 -10.63 10.87 -10.23
CA ARG A 196 -10.82 12.31 -10.12
C ARG A 196 -11.17 12.77 -8.72
N ALA A 197 -11.71 11.88 -7.89
CA ALA A 197 -12.07 12.19 -6.52
C ALA A 197 -11.87 11.00 -5.59
N PHE A 198 -11.53 11.29 -4.34
CA PHE A 198 -11.67 10.36 -3.24
C PHE A 198 -12.96 10.59 -2.48
N VAL A 199 -13.58 9.50 -2.05
CA VAL A 199 -14.69 9.48 -1.11
C VAL A 199 -14.26 8.75 0.16
N SER A 200 -14.75 9.15 1.32
CA SER A 200 -14.55 8.43 2.58
C SER A 200 -15.83 8.51 3.40
N TYR A 201 -16.16 7.41 4.06
CA TYR A 201 -17.23 7.36 5.07
C TYR A 201 -16.59 7.40 6.44
N VAL A 202 -16.93 8.40 7.24
CA VAL A 202 -16.26 8.68 8.51
C VAL A 202 -17.30 8.96 9.58
N GLN A 203 -17.13 8.40 10.78
CA GLN A 203 -18.00 8.78 11.90
C GLN A 203 -17.84 10.27 12.21
N TRP A 204 -18.95 10.99 12.46
CA TRP A 204 -18.89 12.41 12.83
C TRP A 204 -18.02 12.68 14.06
N THR A 205 -17.87 11.69 14.94
CA THR A 205 -17.03 11.76 16.15
C THR A 205 -15.54 11.55 15.89
N ASN A 206 -15.12 11.38 14.63
CA ASN A 206 -13.72 11.33 14.23
C ASN A 206 -13.25 12.74 13.81
N ASP A 207 -13.30 13.68 14.74
CA ASP A 207 -12.97 15.09 14.51
C ASP A 207 -11.59 15.23 13.86
N LEU A 208 -10.62 14.38 14.25
CA LEU A 208 -9.27 14.38 13.68
C LEU A 208 -9.28 14.16 12.16
N ALA A 209 -10.05 13.18 11.67
CA ALA A 209 -10.14 12.89 10.25
C ALA A 209 -11.00 13.94 9.52
N VAL A 210 -12.14 14.32 10.08
CA VAL A 210 -13.04 15.34 9.50
C VAL A 210 -12.30 16.67 9.33
N ASP A 211 -11.66 17.18 10.39
CA ASP A 211 -10.91 18.45 10.36
C ASP A 211 -9.70 18.39 9.44
N ALA A 212 -9.01 17.24 9.37
CA ALA A 212 -7.90 17.07 8.44
C ALA A 212 -8.39 17.15 6.98
N LEU A 213 -9.50 16.49 6.66
CA LEU A 213 -10.02 16.45 5.29
C LEU A 213 -10.64 17.79 4.88
N ILE A 214 -11.34 18.50 5.78
CA ILE A 214 -11.83 19.86 5.54
C ILE A 214 -10.68 20.81 5.21
N ARG A 215 -9.55 20.71 5.92
CA ARG A 215 -8.35 21.52 5.62
C ARG A 215 -7.74 21.21 4.25
N GLU A 216 -7.91 19.99 3.75
CA GLU A 216 -7.53 19.60 2.39
C GLU A 216 -8.58 19.99 1.33
N GLY A 217 -9.62 20.75 1.70
CA GLY A 217 -10.65 21.24 0.77
C GLY A 217 -11.80 20.25 0.55
N ALA A 218 -11.98 19.27 1.44
CA ALA A 218 -13.05 18.29 1.29
C ALA A 218 -14.44 18.90 1.41
N ARG A 219 -15.36 18.40 0.58
CA ARG A 219 -16.81 18.57 0.77
C ARG A 219 -17.29 17.51 1.75
N VAL A 220 -17.99 17.95 2.81
CA VAL A 220 -18.55 17.04 3.82
C VAL A 220 -20.07 17.08 3.73
N THR A 221 -20.68 15.91 3.61
CA THR A 221 -22.14 15.73 3.56
C THR A 221 -22.56 14.63 4.52
N ALA A 222 -23.83 14.63 4.94
CA ALA A 222 -24.37 13.51 5.71
C ALA A 222 -24.60 12.30 4.78
N ALA A 223 -24.21 11.11 5.22
CA ALA A 223 -24.45 9.85 4.50
C ALA A 223 -25.53 9.02 5.20
N GLU A 224 -25.29 8.70 6.48
CA GLU A 224 -26.16 7.93 7.35
C GLU A 224 -26.17 8.56 8.76
N PRO A 225 -27.08 8.18 9.66
CA PRO A 225 -27.06 8.65 11.04
C PRO A 225 -25.69 8.40 11.69
N GLY A 226 -25.00 9.49 12.07
CA GLY A 226 -23.67 9.39 12.69
C GLY A 226 -22.49 9.27 11.71
N ILE A 227 -22.72 9.20 10.39
CA ILE A 227 -21.69 9.03 9.37
C ILE A 227 -21.69 10.22 8.38
N ALA A 228 -20.51 10.81 8.21
CA ALA A 228 -20.21 11.78 7.18
C ALA A 228 -19.68 11.08 5.91
N ARG A 229 -20.17 11.51 4.74
CA ARG A 229 -19.50 11.28 3.46
C ARG A 229 -18.62 12.48 3.17
N ILE A 230 -17.33 12.21 3.03
CA ILE A 230 -16.32 13.21 2.73
C ILE A 230 -15.82 12.97 1.31
N GLU A 231 -15.81 14.01 0.49
CA GLU A 231 -15.36 13.94 -0.90
C GLU A 231 -14.26 14.97 -1.15
N ILE A 232 -13.15 14.54 -1.73
CA ILE A 232 -11.99 15.37 -2.06
C ILE A 232 -11.69 15.22 -3.54
N ASP A 233 -11.67 16.33 -4.27
CA ASP A 233 -11.22 16.34 -5.65
C ASP A 233 -9.69 16.14 -5.69
N LEU A 234 -9.24 15.25 -6.58
CA LEU A 234 -7.83 14.97 -6.77
C LEU A 234 -7.21 15.95 -7.78
N PRO A 235 -5.92 16.29 -7.62
CA PRO A 235 -5.25 17.17 -8.55
C PRO A 235 -5.19 16.53 -9.94
N VAL A 236 -5.39 17.36 -10.97
CA VAL A 236 -5.15 16.92 -12.36
C VAL A 236 -3.66 16.62 -12.53
N PRO A 237 -3.28 15.44 -13.05
CA PRO A 237 -1.88 15.11 -13.27
C PRO A 237 -1.19 16.18 -14.12
N ALA A 238 -0.06 16.69 -13.65
CA ALA A 238 0.74 17.62 -14.44
C ALA A 238 1.33 16.86 -15.62
N ALA A 239 1.09 17.33 -16.86
CA ALA A 239 1.56 16.68 -18.08
C ALA A 239 3.10 16.49 -18.09
N ASP A 240 3.84 17.40 -17.46
CA ASP A 240 5.28 17.56 -17.67
C ASP A 240 6.18 16.95 -16.56
N ALA A 241 5.61 16.30 -15.54
CA ALA A 241 6.37 15.72 -14.42
C ALA A 241 6.99 14.35 -14.76
N ALA A 242 7.80 14.30 -15.82
CA ALA A 242 8.30 13.07 -16.46
C ALA A 242 9.10 12.10 -15.55
N ASP A 243 9.61 12.54 -14.39
CA ASP A 243 10.31 11.68 -13.41
C ASP A 243 9.68 11.71 -12.00
N SER A 244 8.36 11.96 -11.92
CA SER A 244 7.68 11.95 -10.63
C SER A 244 7.78 10.58 -9.95
N PHE A 245 7.78 10.58 -8.61
CA PHE A 245 7.67 9.37 -7.81
C PHE A 245 6.53 8.46 -8.31
N VAL A 246 5.38 9.08 -8.58
CA VAL A 246 4.20 8.38 -9.05
C VAL A 246 4.44 7.73 -10.41
N ARG A 247 5.04 8.40 -11.39
CA ARG A 247 5.32 7.77 -12.70
C ARG A 247 6.30 6.62 -12.60
N ARG A 248 7.32 6.71 -11.72
CA ARG A 248 8.22 5.57 -11.44
C ARG A 248 7.47 4.41 -10.79
N LEU A 249 6.60 4.71 -9.83
CA LEU A 249 5.74 3.73 -9.18
C LEU A 249 4.78 3.08 -10.17
N LEU A 250 4.10 3.85 -11.02
CA LEU A 250 3.22 3.35 -12.05
C LEU A 250 3.97 2.55 -13.11
N GLY A 251 5.15 2.98 -13.55
CA GLY A 251 6.00 2.25 -14.49
C GLY A 251 6.56 0.95 -13.94
N ALA A 252 6.80 0.87 -12.62
CA ALA A 252 7.16 -0.35 -11.92
C ALA A 252 5.97 -1.30 -11.71
N LEU A 253 4.75 -0.76 -11.59
CA LEU A 253 3.51 -1.54 -11.43
C LEU A 253 2.83 -1.91 -12.75
N GLY A 254 3.24 -1.28 -13.85
CA GLY A 254 2.61 -1.38 -15.16
C GLY A 254 3.60 -1.84 -16.22
N ARG A 255 3.87 -3.15 -16.24
CA ARG A 255 4.22 -3.94 -17.44
C ARG A 255 3.61 -5.33 -17.33
#